data_AF-A0A7L9S5M8-F1
#
_entry.id   AF-A0A7L9S5M8-F1
#
_cell.length_a   1.000
_cell.length_b   1.000
_cell.length_c   1.000
_cell.angle_alpha   90.00
_cell.angle_beta   90.00
_cell.angle_gamma   90.00
#
_symmetry.space_group_name_H-M   'P 1'
#
loop_
_entity.id
_entity.type
_entity.pdbx_description
1 polymer ?
#
loop_
_entity_poly.entity_id
_entity_poly.type
_entity_poly.pdbx_seq_one_letter_code
_entity_poly.pdbx_strand_id
1 'polypeptide(L)'
;MALFKTAQITSNGVKIGNNNIDKAEAGRRIKQGKDVWGSKSNAHTLAESLCDGQGSMRHAPHVLGGYRHYHDENHTYNGHIFYGSPQ
;
A
#
# COMPACT_ATOMS: atom_id res chain seq x y z
N MET A 1 3.95 -17.17 4.81
CA MET A 1 5.07 -16.41 4.18
C MET A 1 4.74 -14.94 4.24
N ALA A 2 5.72 -14.09 4.58
CA ALA A 2 5.50 -12.65 4.66
C ALA A 2 5.36 -12.05 3.25
N LEU A 3 4.29 -11.26 3.03
CA LEU A 3 3.86 -10.81 1.71
C LEU A 3 4.13 -9.32 1.46
N PHE A 4 4.42 -8.55 2.52
CA PHE A 4 4.54 -7.09 2.47
C PHE A 4 5.73 -6.61 3.27
N LYS A 5 6.07 -5.34 3.07
CA LYS A 5 7.03 -4.56 3.85
C LYS A 5 6.37 -3.27 4.31
N THR A 6 6.88 -2.66 5.37
CA THR A 6 6.47 -1.30 5.73
C THR A 6 6.96 -0.31 4.66
N ALA A 7 6.20 0.75 4.43
CA ALA A 7 6.64 1.85 3.60
C ALA A 7 6.31 3.18 4.27
N GLN A 8 6.94 4.25 3.79
CA GLN A 8 6.64 5.60 4.21
C GLN A 8 6.94 6.58 3.07
N ILE A 9 6.00 7.45 2.75
CA ILE A 9 6.23 8.59 1.88
C ILE A 9 7.14 9.61 2.58
N THR A 10 8.16 10.08 1.87
CA THR A 10 9.10 11.12 2.30
C THR A 10 9.15 12.22 1.24
N SER A 11 9.79 13.35 1.55
CA SER A 11 9.99 14.44 0.58
C SER A 11 10.75 14.00 -0.68
N ASN A 12 11.52 12.92 -0.60
CA ASN A 12 12.37 12.42 -1.68
C ASN A 12 11.83 11.14 -2.34
N GLY A 13 10.57 10.75 -2.04
CA GLY A 13 9.93 9.55 -2.57
C GLY A 13 9.52 8.55 -1.49
N VAL A 14 9.43 7.26 -1.83
CA VAL A 14 8.94 6.22 -0.91
C VAL A 14 10.10 5.45 -0.30
N LYS A 15 10.19 5.43 1.04
CA LYS A 15 11.15 4.61 1.77
C LYS A 15 10.51 3.28 2.15
N ILE A 16 11.02 2.19 1.60
CA ILE A 16 10.59 0.82 1.93
C ILE A 16 11.44 0.30 3.10
N GLY A 17 10.78 -0.16 4.15
CA GLY A 17 11.42 -0.77 5.31
C GLY A 17 11.92 -2.19 5.01
N ASN A 18 12.90 -2.66 5.78
CA ASN A 18 13.42 -4.02 5.64
C ASN A 18 12.57 -5.08 6.36
N ASN A 19 11.64 -4.66 7.21
CA ASN A 19 10.82 -5.56 7.99
C ASN A 19 9.69 -6.13 7.14
N ASN A 20 9.68 -7.45 7.01
CA ASN A 20 8.58 -8.15 6.36
C ASN A 20 7.39 -8.26 7.32
N ILE A 21 6.20 -8.01 6.81
CA ILE A 21 4.94 -8.10 7.55
C ILE A 21 3.96 -9.00 6.78
N ASP A 22 3.00 -9.58 7.50
CA ASP A 22 1.92 -10.36 6.90
C ASP A 22 0.79 -9.46 6.37
N LYS A 23 -0.20 -10.09 5.71
CA LYS A 23 -1.35 -9.39 5.13
C LYS A 23 -2.22 -8.70 6.19
N ALA A 24 -2.35 -9.30 7.38
CA ALA A 24 -3.20 -8.78 8.44
C ALA A 24 -2.62 -7.49 9.03
N GLU A 25 -1.32 -7.47 9.35
CA GLU A 25 -0.63 -6.26 9.81
C GLU A 25 -0.56 -5.21 8.71
N ALA A 26 -0.34 -5.61 7.45
CA ALA A 26 -0.39 -4.68 6.32
C ALA A 26 -1.75 -3.98 6.23
N GLY A 27 -2.85 -4.73 6.29
CA GLY A 27 -4.21 -4.18 6.32
C GLY A 27 -4.44 -3.25 7.52
N ARG A 28 -3.97 -3.63 8.72
CA ARG A 28 -4.07 -2.78 9.93
C ARG A 28 -3.32 -1.46 9.75
N ARG A 29 -2.13 -1.47 9.15
CA ARG A 29 -1.36 -0.25 8.86
C ARG A 29 -2.10 0.68 7.90
N ILE A 30 -2.66 0.15 6.82
CA ILE A 30 -3.43 0.96 5.86
C ILE A 30 -4.62 1.64 6.54
N LYS A 31 -5.36 0.91 7.36
CA LYS A 31 -6.48 1.47 8.15
C LYS A 31 -6.04 2.55 9.15
N GLN A 32 -4.77 2.54 9.58
CA GLN A 32 -4.16 3.58 10.41
C GLN A 32 -3.54 4.72 9.61
N GLY A 33 -3.74 4.78 8.29
CA GLY A 33 -3.12 5.79 7.43
C GLY A 33 -1.63 5.60 7.20
N LYS A 34 -1.10 4.39 7.42
CA LYS A 34 0.32 4.07 7.21
C LYS A 34 0.51 3.28 5.93
N ASP A 35 1.64 3.52 5.28
CA ASP A 35 1.92 2.88 4.00
C ASP A 35 2.58 1.50 4.15
N VAL A 36 2.41 0.71 3.10
CA VAL A 36 3.03 -0.61 2.91
C VAL A 36 3.49 -0.78 1.48
N TRP A 37 4.43 -1.70 1.27
CA TRP A 37 4.90 -2.10 -0.05
C TRP A 37 4.79 -3.62 -0.22
N GLY A 38 4.50 -4.09 -1.43
CA GLY A 38 4.49 -5.52 -1.75
C GLY A 38 4.76 -5.79 -3.23
N SER A 39 4.76 -7.07 -3.61
CA SER A 39 4.71 -7.44 -5.02
C SER A 39 3.37 -7.00 -5.64
N LYS A 40 3.31 -6.88 -6.97
CA LYS A 40 2.08 -6.48 -7.67
C LYS A 40 0.88 -7.37 -7.30
N SER A 41 1.08 -8.68 -7.25
CA SER A 41 0.04 -9.64 -6.87
C SER A 41 -0.42 -9.45 -5.42
N ASN A 42 0.52 -9.29 -4.49
CA ASN A 42 0.20 -9.13 -3.08
C ASN A 42 -0.51 -7.81 -2.80
N ALA A 43 -0.02 -6.72 -3.41
CA ALA A 43 -0.65 -5.40 -3.33
C ALA A 43 -2.09 -5.42 -3.85
N HIS A 44 -2.33 -6.10 -4.98
CA HIS A 44 -3.68 -6.28 -5.52
C HIS A 44 -4.58 -7.07 -4.56
N THR A 45 -4.16 -8.24 -4.09
CA THR A 45 -4.93 -9.07 -3.16
C THR A 45 -5.19 -8.38 -1.80
N LEU A 46 -4.33 -7.46 -1.37
CA LEU A 46 -4.58 -6.61 -0.20
C LEU A 46 -5.60 -5.51 -0.51
N ALA A 47 -5.48 -4.85 -1.66
CA ALA A 47 -6.42 -3.83 -2.10
C ALA A 47 -7.85 -4.39 -2.23
N GLU A 48 -8.02 -5.55 -2.88
CA GLU A 48 -9.31 -6.24 -2.98
C GLU A 48 -9.90 -6.55 -1.60
N SER A 49 -9.08 -7.06 -0.68
CA SER A 49 -9.50 -7.38 0.68
C SER A 49 -9.93 -6.17 1.51
N LEU A 50 -9.43 -4.96 1.18
CA LEU A 50 -9.84 -3.71 1.80
C LEU A 50 -11.06 -3.10 1.10
N CYS A 51 -11.23 -3.39 -0.19
CA CYS A 51 -12.41 -3.05 -0.99
C CYS A 51 -13.68 -3.74 -0.47
N ASP A 52 -13.60 -5.04 -0.19
CA ASP A 52 -14.70 -5.81 0.42
C ASP A 52 -14.95 -5.46 1.90
N GLY A 53 -14.19 -4.51 2.46
CA GLY A 53 -14.18 -4.13 3.88
C GLY A 53 -14.38 -2.64 4.17
N GLN A 54 -15.00 -1.88 3.26
CA GLN A 54 -15.38 -0.45 3.36
C GLN A 54 -14.42 0.63 2.78
N GLY A 55 -13.38 0.29 2.01
CA GLY A 55 -12.52 1.29 1.36
C GLY A 55 -12.27 0.97 -0.12
N SER A 56 -12.68 1.85 -1.03
CA SER A 56 -12.58 1.69 -2.49
C SER A 56 -11.13 1.83 -2.97
N MET A 57 -10.29 0.84 -2.63
CA MET A 57 -8.89 0.80 -3.01
C MET A 57 -8.77 0.66 -4.53
N ARG A 58 -8.35 1.73 -5.20
CA ARG A 58 -8.17 1.77 -6.65
C ARG A 58 -6.74 2.05 -7.01
N HIS A 59 -6.38 1.61 -8.21
CA HIS A 59 -5.08 1.91 -8.75
C HIS A 59 -5.00 3.41 -9.06
N ALA A 60 -4.01 4.07 -8.49
CA ALA A 60 -3.80 5.49 -8.71
C ALA A 60 -3.12 5.71 -10.08
N PRO A 61 -3.60 6.68 -10.89
CA PRO A 61 -2.82 7.14 -12.04
C PRO A 61 -1.57 7.93 -11.61
N HIS A 62 -1.57 8.48 -10.40
CA HIS A 62 -0.45 9.24 -9.87
C HIS A 62 0.61 8.31 -9.27
N VAL A 63 1.87 8.62 -9.53
CA VAL A 63 3.02 7.81 -9.14
C VAL A 63 3.71 8.48 -7.95
N LEU A 64 3.25 8.19 -6.72
CA LEU A 64 3.84 8.76 -5.50
C LEU A 64 5.27 8.25 -5.32
N GLY A 65 6.24 9.17 -5.42
CA GLY A 65 7.67 8.87 -5.28
C GLY A 65 8.20 7.86 -6.31
N GLY A 66 7.61 7.82 -7.52
CA GLY A 66 8.00 6.87 -8.57
C GLY A 66 7.27 5.51 -8.50
N TYR A 67 6.58 5.20 -7.39
CA TYR A 67 5.91 3.92 -7.25
C TYR A 67 4.45 3.94 -7.70
N ARG A 68 4.07 2.86 -8.39
CA ARG A 68 2.66 2.51 -8.58
C ARG A 68 2.07 2.12 -7.23
N HIS A 69 0.83 2.52 -6.98
CA HIS A 69 0.18 2.23 -5.72
C HIS A 69 -1.32 2.13 -5.86
N TYR A 70 -1.92 1.47 -4.86
CA TYR A 70 -3.35 1.57 -4.59
C TYR A 70 -3.57 2.55 -3.43
N HIS A 71 -4.62 3.36 -3.53
CA HIS A 71 -5.13 4.19 -2.45
C HIS A 71 -6.65 4.09 -2.41
N ASP A 72 -7.24 4.45 -1.28
CA ASP A 72 -8.68 4.49 -1.12
C ASP A 72 -9.28 5.74 -1.77
N GLU A 73 -10.09 5.59 -2.80
CA GLU A 73 -10.72 6.71 -3.50
C GLU A 73 -11.65 7.52 -2.57
N ASN A 74 -12.28 6.84 -1.60
CA ASN A 74 -13.18 7.51 -0.65
C ASN A 74 -12.40 8.20 0.49
N HIS A 75 -11.07 8.05 0.53
CA HIS A 75 -10.20 8.53 1.60
C HIS A 75 -10.65 8.11 3.01
N THR A 76 -11.35 6.99 3.16
CA THR A 76 -11.60 6.35 4.47
C THR A 76 -10.27 5.92 5.09
N TYR A 77 -9.33 5.47 4.25
CA TYR A 77 -7.98 5.10 4.65
C TYR A 77 -6.94 5.92 3.90
N ASN A 78 -6.12 6.67 4.64
CA ASN A 78 -5.04 7.50 4.08
C ASN A 78 -3.76 6.73 3.74
N GLY A 79 -3.73 5.41 3.95
CA GLY A 79 -2.54 4.60 3.71
C GLY A 79 -2.46 4.13 2.27
N HIS A 80 -1.23 4.04 1.74
CA HIS A 80 -0.97 3.62 0.37
C HIS A 80 -0.37 2.22 0.32
N ILE A 81 -0.77 1.45 -0.69
CA ILE A 81 -0.22 0.12 -0.98
C ILE A 81 0.67 0.23 -2.22
N PHE A 82 1.96 0.44 -2.00
CA PHE A 82 2.97 0.55 -3.05
C PHE A 82 3.34 -0.80 -3.63
N TYR A 83 3.72 -0.82 -4.91
CA TYR A 83 4.26 -2.00 -5.56
C TYR A 83 5.15 -1.67 -6.76
N GLY A 84 5.96 -2.65 -7.16
CA GLY A 84 6.90 -2.51 -8.26
C GLY A 84 8.12 -1.66 -7.89
N SER A 85 8.76 -1.09 -8.92
CA SER A 85 9.94 -0.23 -8.82
C SER A 85 9.57 1.23 -9.09
N PRO A 86 10.36 2.19 -8.58
CA PRO A 86 10.14 3.59 -8.90
C PRO A 86 10.39 3.83 -10.39
N GLN A 87 9.50 4.58 -11.04
CA GLN A 87 9.58 5.04 -12.44
C GLN A 87 9.97 6.52 -12.50
#